data_AF-A0A542G179-F1
#
_entry.id   AF-A0A542G179-F1
#
_cell.length_a   1.000
_cell.length_b   1.000
_cell.length_c   1.000
_cell.angle_alpha   90.00
_cell.angle_beta   90.00
_cell.angle_gamma   90.00
#
_symmetry.space_group_name_H-M   'P 1'
#
loop_
_entity.id
_entity.type
_entity.pdbx_description
1 polymer ?
#
loop_
_entity_poly.entity_id
_entity_poly.type
_entity_poly.pdbx_seq_one_letter_code
_entity_poly.pdbx_strand_id
1 'polypeptide(L)'
;MGLTSSPRRDLLTDRLLDVAEFSHAHWFFGNLYELLVKVPHRVAASQASKELPRSPFGAGSPGRYYAPLAPINAPAAVGALAAGWHDPLTRTWLTAAAAGSVTGAAATVYVLRSLNPKLFFSPEPLAEDQREPLLRRWYNVHAVRLAASAVALTAIHRARTIRLRSR
;
A
#
# COMPACT_ATOMS: atom_id res chain seq x y z
N MET A 1 23.23 -7.64 30.32
CA MET A 1 23.94 -6.63 29.49
C MET A 1 22.90 -5.90 28.65
N GLY A 2 22.45 -4.73 29.09
CA GLY A 2 21.49 -3.91 28.36
C GLY A 2 22.19 -3.22 27.19
N LEU A 3 21.79 -3.54 25.97
CA LEU A 3 22.17 -2.79 24.79
C LEU A 3 21.43 -1.46 24.83
N THR A 4 22.04 -0.43 25.42
CA THR A 4 21.56 0.94 25.31
C THR A 4 21.59 1.32 23.83
N SER A 5 20.41 1.51 23.24
CA SER A 5 20.27 2.01 21.87
C SER A 5 20.93 3.38 21.75
N SER A 6 21.61 3.63 20.62
CA SER A 6 22.19 4.94 20.36
C SER A 6 21.05 5.97 20.18
N PRO A 7 21.12 7.16 20.80
CA PRO A 7 20.10 8.21 20.65
C PRO A 7 19.78 8.53 19.18
N ARG A 8 20.79 8.43 18.30
CA ARG A 8 20.61 8.64 16.84
C ARG A 8 19.73 7.57 16.20
N ARG A 9 19.85 6.30 16.62
CA ARG A 9 19.02 5.20 16.10
C ARG A 9 17.58 5.32 16.56
N ASP A 10 17.37 5.79 17.79
CA ASP A 10 16.02 6.01 18.30
C ASP A 10 15.31 7.16 17.60
N LEU A 11 16.00 8.27 17.36
CA LEU A 11 15.48 9.37 16.55
C LEU A 11 15.19 8.93 15.11
N LEU A 12 16.07 8.14 14.49
CA LEU A 12 15.86 7.62 13.15
C LEU A 12 14.63 6.69 13.09
N THR A 13 14.49 5.79 14.05
CA THR A 13 13.35 4.86 14.14
C THR A 13 12.04 5.64 14.22
N ASP A 14 11.97 6.66 15.07
CA ASP A 14 10.77 7.49 15.22
C ASP A 14 10.43 8.24 13.94
N ARG A 15 11.43 8.84 13.26
CA ARG A 15 11.21 9.54 11.99
C ARG A 15 10.71 8.60 10.91
N LEU A 16 11.25 7.38 10.85
CA LEU A 16 10.80 6.37 9.89
C LEU A 16 9.38 5.89 10.23
N LEU A 17 9.02 5.78 11.50
CA LEU A 17 7.65 5.47 11.93
C LEU A 17 6.67 6.59 11.56
N ASP A 18 7.03 7.86 11.73
CA ASP A 18 6.19 9.00 11.32
C ASP A 18 5.91 8.96 9.81
N VAL A 19 6.96 8.77 9.00
CA VAL A 19 6.83 8.65 7.54
C VAL A 19 6.01 7.41 7.17
N ALA A 20 6.27 6.27 7.81
CA ALA A 20 5.55 5.03 7.56
C ALA A 20 4.07 5.15 7.91
N GLU A 21 3.72 5.79 9.03
CA GLU A 21 2.33 5.96 9.47
C GLU A 21 1.55 6.85 8.50
N PHE A 22 2.09 8.02 8.15
CA PHE A 22 1.46 8.93 7.20
C PHE A 22 1.28 8.29 5.82
N SER A 23 2.33 7.67 5.30
CA SER A 23 2.33 7.07 3.96
C SER A 23 1.41 5.84 3.86
N HIS A 24 1.34 5.01 4.92
CA HIS A 24 0.38 3.90 4.98
C HIS A 24 -1.06 4.37 5.18
N ALA A 25 -1.31 5.41 5.97
CA ALA A 25 -2.64 5.98 6.10
C ALA A 25 -3.15 6.49 4.74
N HIS A 26 -2.33 7.30 4.06
CA HIS A 26 -2.63 7.80 2.72
C HIS A 26 -2.94 6.66 1.74
N TRP A 27 -2.10 5.62 1.73
CA TRP A 27 -2.30 4.47 0.85
C TRP A 27 -3.52 3.63 1.22
N PHE A 28 -3.76 3.35 2.49
CA PHE A 28 -4.93 2.59 2.95
C PHE A 28 -6.23 3.26 2.48
N PHE A 29 -6.38 4.56 2.74
CA PHE A 29 -7.58 5.30 2.33
C PHE A 29 -7.72 5.40 0.81
N GLY A 30 -6.62 5.55 0.07
CA GLY A 30 -6.64 5.47 -1.39
C GLY A 30 -7.17 4.12 -1.90
N ASN A 31 -6.67 3.00 -1.36
CA ASN A 31 -7.15 1.67 -1.75
C ASN A 31 -8.60 1.43 -1.31
N LEU A 32 -9.01 1.92 -0.14
CA LEU A 32 -10.38 1.81 0.34
C LEU A 32 -11.34 2.56 -0.58
N TYR A 33 -10.98 3.79 -0.98
CA TYR A 33 -11.74 4.56 -1.95
C TYR A 33 -11.89 3.81 -3.27
N GLU A 34 -10.80 3.26 -3.83
CA GLU A 34 -10.84 2.50 -5.09
C GLU A 34 -11.83 1.32 -5.02
N LEU A 35 -11.85 0.64 -3.87
CA LEU A 35 -12.76 -0.48 -3.61
C LEU A 35 -14.21 -0.02 -3.56
N LEU A 36 -14.52 1.01 -2.75
CA LEU A 36 -15.87 1.53 -2.55
C LEU A 36 -16.48 2.10 -3.83
N VAL A 37 -15.69 2.84 -4.59
CA VAL A 37 -16.13 3.48 -5.84
C VAL A 37 -16.15 2.48 -7.00
N LYS A 38 -15.56 1.29 -6.82
CA LYS A 38 -15.39 0.26 -7.85
C LYS A 38 -14.71 0.84 -9.09
N VAL A 39 -13.64 1.61 -8.88
CA VAL A 39 -12.86 2.25 -9.97
C VAL A 39 -12.49 1.25 -11.08
N PRO A 40 -12.00 0.02 -10.78
CA PRO A 40 -11.70 -0.97 -11.80
C PRO A 40 -12.88 -1.32 -12.72
N HIS A 41 -14.09 -1.50 -12.17
CA HIS A 41 -15.27 -1.78 -12.99
C HIS A 41 -15.60 -0.61 -13.91
N ARG A 42 -15.53 0.62 -13.39
CA ARG A 42 -15.83 1.83 -14.17
C ARG A 42 -14.85 2.02 -15.32
N VAL A 43 -13.54 1.85 -15.06
CA VAL A 43 -12.48 2.00 -16.07
C VAL A 43 -12.47 0.82 -17.06
N ALA A 44 -12.76 -0.41 -16.60
CA ALA A 44 -12.81 -1.58 -17.48
C ALA A 44 -14.05 -1.59 -18.40
N ALA A 45 -15.12 -0.89 -18.02
CA ALA A 45 -16.35 -0.77 -18.81
C ALA A 45 -16.34 0.42 -19.79
N SER A 46 -15.52 1.46 -19.55
CA SER A 46 -15.50 2.64 -20.42
C SER A 46 -14.89 2.33 -21.79
N GLN A 47 -15.52 2.77 -22.88
CA GLN A 47 -14.90 2.77 -24.20
C GLN A 47 -13.72 3.75 -24.21
N ALA A 48 -12.61 3.38 -24.83
CA ALA A 48 -11.47 4.28 -24.98
C ALA A 48 -11.86 5.39 -25.97
N SER A 49 -11.89 6.65 -25.53
CA SER A 49 -12.01 7.79 -26.42
C SER A 49 -10.69 8.57 -26.45
N LYS A 50 -10.46 9.36 -27.51
CA LYS A 50 -9.28 10.23 -27.61
C LYS A 50 -9.15 11.22 -26.44
N GLU A 51 -10.27 11.54 -25.78
CA GLU A 51 -10.33 12.50 -24.66
C GLU A 51 -10.22 11.83 -23.28
N LEU A 52 -10.62 10.56 -23.16
CA LEU A 52 -10.58 9.79 -21.90
C LEU A 52 -9.89 8.43 -22.14
N PRO A 53 -8.55 8.38 -22.03
CA PRO A 53 -7.82 7.11 -22.09
C PRO A 53 -8.34 6.14 -21.02
N ARG A 54 -8.49 4.85 -21.35
CA ARG A 54 -8.78 3.75 -20.40
C ARG A 54 -7.60 3.52 -19.45
N SER A 55 -7.31 4.50 -18.61
CA SER A 55 -6.20 4.44 -17.68
C SER A 55 -6.72 4.69 -16.27
N PRO A 56 -6.33 3.87 -15.29
CA PRO A 56 -6.51 4.20 -13.88
C PRO A 56 -5.72 5.45 -13.47
N PHE A 57 -4.94 6.06 -14.38
CA PHE A 57 -4.25 7.34 -14.24
C PHE A 57 -4.70 8.37 -15.28
N GLY A 58 -5.90 8.25 -15.84
CA GLY A 58 -6.50 9.26 -16.73
C GLY A 58 -6.76 10.60 -16.03
N ALA A 59 -7.07 11.64 -16.80
CA ALA A 59 -7.48 12.93 -16.25
C ALA A 59 -8.73 12.74 -15.35
N GLY A 60 -8.70 13.29 -14.13
CA GLY A 60 -9.75 13.10 -13.13
C GLY A 60 -9.67 11.80 -12.32
N SER A 61 -8.73 10.89 -12.63
CA SER A 61 -8.57 9.67 -11.82
C SER A 61 -7.84 9.96 -10.50
N PRO A 62 -8.40 9.56 -9.35
CA PRO A 62 -7.72 9.68 -8.06
C PRO A 62 -6.38 8.93 -8.03
N GLY A 63 -6.19 7.92 -8.88
CA GLY A 63 -4.93 7.17 -9.00
C GLY A 63 -3.71 8.07 -9.26
N ARG A 64 -3.86 9.23 -9.92
CA ARG A 64 -2.76 10.20 -10.11
C ARG A 64 -2.26 10.83 -8.80
N TYR A 65 -3.14 10.98 -7.82
CA TYR A 65 -2.83 11.62 -6.54
C TYR A 65 -2.28 10.62 -5.52
N TYR A 66 -2.72 9.36 -5.58
CA TYR A 66 -2.30 8.32 -4.64
C TYR A 66 -1.06 7.52 -5.08
N ALA A 67 -0.79 7.41 -6.39
CA ALA A 67 0.33 6.63 -6.91
C ALA A 67 1.74 7.14 -6.55
N PRO A 68 2.01 8.45 -6.51
CA PRO A 68 3.38 8.94 -6.26
C PRO A 68 3.91 8.63 -4.86
N LEU A 69 3.03 8.52 -3.86
CA LEU A 69 3.41 8.28 -2.47
C LEU A 69 3.57 6.79 -2.12
N ALA A 70 2.88 5.91 -2.84
CA ALA A 70 2.89 4.46 -2.60
C ALA A 70 4.29 3.79 -2.54
N PRO A 71 5.31 4.20 -3.33
CA PRO A 71 6.64 3.58 -3.31
C PRO A 71 7.40 3.77 -1.99
N ILE A 72 7.06 4.77 -1.19
CA ILE A 72 7.79 5.11 0.04
C ILE A 72 7.37 4.21 1.22
N ASN A 73 6.16 3.65 1.17
CA ASN A 73 5.56 2.90 2.28
C ASN A 73 6.45 1.74 2.77
N ALA A 74 6.81 0.82 1.87
CA ALA A 74 7.57 -0.37 2.23
C ALA A 74 9.01 -0.05 2.68
N PRO A 75 9.79 0.80 1.98
CA PRO A 75 11.09 1.24 2.47
C PRO A 75 11.06 1.88 3.86
N ALA A 76 10.06 2.72 4.15
CA ALA A 76 9.94 3.37 5.45
C ALA A 76 9.70 2.35 6.58
N ALA A 77 8.77 1.41 6.40
CA ALA A 77 8.48 0.37 7.39
C ALA A 77 9.64 -0.61 7.60
N VAL A 78 10.31 -1.03 6.50
CA VAL A 78 11.50 -1.89 6.58
C VAL A 78 12.67 -1.16 7.25
N GLY A 79 12.86 0.13 6.94
CA GLY A 79 13.85 0.98 7.60
C GLY A 79 13.58 1.12 9.10
N ALA A 80 12.32 1.33 9.49
CA ALA A 80 11.93 1.41 10.91
C ALA A 80 12.23 0.09 11.64
N LEU A 81 11.96 -1.07 11.01
CA LEU A 81 12.33 -2.37 11.55
C LEU A 81 13.85 -2.52 11.71
N ALA A 82 14.63 -2.15 10.70
CA ALA A 82 16.09 -2.26 10.74
C ALA A 82 16.69 -1.37 11.84
N ALA A 83 16.20 -0.13 11.97
CA ALA A 83 16.67 0.81 12.99
C ALA A 83 16.24 0.41 14.41
N GLY A 84 14.99 -0.06 14.56
CA GLY A 84 14.37 -0.45 15.83
C GLY A 84 14.57 -1.90 16.25
N TRP A 85 15.33 -2.70 15.48
CA TRP A 85 15.45 -4.15 15.69
C TRP A 85 15.86 -4.55 17.11
N HIS A 86 16.66 -3.72 17.78
CA HIS A 86 17.23 -4.04 19.10
C HIS A 86 16.22 -3.87 20.24
N ASP A 87 15.10 -3.19 20.02
CA ASP A 87 14.06 -3.00 21.02
C ASP A 87 13.07 -4.17 21.02
N PRO A 88 13.12 -5.08 22.03
CA PRO A 88 12.24 -6.24 22.07
C PRO A 88 10.76 -5.87 22.27
N LEU A 89 10.46 -4.71 22.85
CA LEU A 89 9.07 -4.28 23.10
C LEU A 89 8.35 -3.90 21.80
N THR A 90 9.09 -3.41 20.80
CA THR A 90 8.52 -3.01 19.52
C THR A 90 8.83 -3.93 18.35
N ARG A 91 9.82 -4.83 18.48
CA ARG A 91 10.26 -5.73 17.40
C ARG A 91 9.11 -6.45 16.70
N THR A 92 8.21 -7.10 17.44
CA THR A 92 7.09 -7.85 16.84
C THR A 92 6.17 -6.94 16.01
N TRP A 93 5.90 -5.73 16.49
CA TRP A 93 5.08 -4.76 15.78
C TRP A 93 5.79 -4.20 14.55
N LEU A 94 7.09 -3.91 14.65
CA LEU A 94 7.90 -3.49 13.51
C LEU A 94 8.00 -4.59 12.44
N THR A 95 8.08 -5.87 12.86
CA THR A 95 8.07 -7.01 11.94
C THR A 95 6.72 -7.15 11.24
N ALA A 96 5.61 -7.06 11.98
CA ALA A 96 4.27 -7.08 11.39
C ALA A 96 4.05 -5.91 10.42
N ALA A 97 4.55 -4.72 10.77
CA ALA A 97 4.54 -3.55 9.90
C ALA A 97 5.27 -3.83 8.58
N ALA A 98 6.55 -4.21 8.66
CA ALA A 98 7.36 -4.49 7.47
C ALA A 98 6.78 -5.62 6.61
N ALA A 99 6.30 -6.70 7.23
CA ALA A 99 5.68 -7.81 6.52
C ALA A 99 4.41 -7.36 5.77
N GLY A 100 3.51 -6.63 6.43
CA GLY A 100 2.30 -6.07 5.80
C GLY A 100 2.65 -5.13 4.65
N SER A 101 3.63 -4.25 4.83
CA SER A 101 4.07 -3.33 3.77
C SER A 101 4.64 -4.07 2.55
N VAL A 102 5.49 -5.08 2.77
CA VAL A 102 6.07 -5.89 1.70
C VAL A 102 5.00 -6.70 0.97
N THR A 103 4.08 -7.34 1.69
CA THR A 103 2.97 -8.09 1.10
C THR A 103 2.09 -7.19 0.23
N GLY A 104 1.69 -6.03 0.74
CA GLY A 104 0.88 -5.10 -0.04
C GLY A 104 1.63 -4.50 -1.23
N ALA A 105 2.95 -4.25 -1.12
CA ALA A 105 3.78 -3.82 -2.24
C ALA A 105 3.88 -4.91 -3.32
N ALA A 106 4.14 -6.17 -2.94
CA ALA A 106 4.18 -7.30 -3.87
C ALA A 106 2.84 -7.50 -4.58
N ALA A 107 1.73 -7.42 -3.85
CA ALA A 107 0.39 -7.50 -4.43
C ALA A 107 0.11 -6.32 -5.38
N THR A 108 0.62 -5.12 -5.08
CA THR A 108 0.54 -3.96 -5.99
C THR A 108 1.30 -4.22 -7.28
N VAL A 109 2.55 -4.72 -7.19
CA VAL A 109 3.35 -5.08 -8.37
C VAL A 109 2.63 -6.13 -9.23
N TYR A 110 2.04 -7.14 -8.61
CA TYR A 110 1.26 -8.17 -9.32
C TYR A 110 0.07 -7.55 -10.07
N VAL A 111 -0.73 -6.71 -9.41
CA VAL A 111 -1.86 -6.02 -10.05
C VAL A 111 -1.39 -5.18 -11.24
N LEU A 112 -0.35 -4.37 -11.05
CA LEU A 112 0.17 -3.46 -12.07
C LEU A 112 0.79 -4.19 -13.26
N ARG A 113 1.44 -5.33 -13.06
CA ARG A 113 2.12 -6.07 -14.14
C ARG A 113 1.27 -7.14 -14.80
N SER A 114 0.37 -7.78 -14.07
CA SER A 114 -0.31 -8.99 -14.54
C SER A 114 -1.79 -8.77 -14.87
N LEU A 115 -2.46 -7.83 -14.19
CA LEU A 115 -3.90 -7.60 -14.35
C LEU A 115 -4.20 -6.30 -15.10
N ASN A 116 -3.61 -5.19 -14.67
CA ASN A 116 -3.88 -3.87 -15.25
C ASN A 116 -3.61 -3.80 -16.77
N PRO A 117 -2.53 -4.38 -17.33
CA PRO A 117 -2.29 -4.40 -18.77
C PRO A 117 -3.44 -5.01 -19.56
N LYS A 118 -4.02 -6.10 -19.04
CA LYS A 118 -5.12 -6.83 -19.68
C LYS A 118 -6.46 -6.11 -19.52
N LEU A 119 -6.70 -5.53 -18.35
CA LEU A 119 -7.99 -4.89 -18.04
C LEU A 119 -8.12 -3.48 -18.64
N PHE A 120 -7.03 -2.71 -18.64
CA PHE A 120 -7.10 -1.27 -18.90
C PHE A 120 -6.32 -0.86 -20.15
N PHE A 121 -5.22 -1.54 -20.48
CA PHE A 121 -4.33 -1.12 -21.57
C PHE A 121 -4.52 -1.92 -22.87
N SER A 122 -5.58 -2.74 -22.98
CA SER A 122 -5.98 -3.36 -24.25
C SER A 122 -6.62 -2.31 -25.21
N PRO A 123 -6.42 -2.43 -26.54
CA PRO A 123 -6.94 -1.46 -27.51
C PRO A 123 -8.48 -1.36 -27.50
N GLU A 124 -9.14 -2.49 -27.28
CA GLU A 124 -10.59 -2.63 -27.24
C GLU A 124 -11.01 -3.09 -25.82
N PRO A 125 -12.21 -2.71 -25.34
CA PRO A 125 -12.79 -3.32 -24.15
C PRO A 125 -12.88 -4.83 -24.29
N LEU A 126 -12.41 -5.57 -23.28
CA LEU A 126 -12.64 -7.01 -23.23
C LEU A 126 -14.15 -7.31 -23.16
N ALA A 127 -14.56 -8.37 -23.84
CA ALA A 127 -15.88 -8.96 -23.70
C ALA A 127 -16.14 -9.34 -22.22
N GLU A 128 -17.41 -9.33 -21.82
CA GLU A 128 -17.81 -9.45 -20.42
C GLU A 128 -17.34 -10.76 -19.77
N ASP A 129 -17.44 -11.87 -20.51
CA ASP A 129 -16.98 -13.21 -20.14
C ASP A 129 -15.47 -13.28 -19.85
N GLN A 130 -14.67 -12.46 -20.53
CA GLN A 130 -13.22 -12.37 -20.31
C GLN A 130 -12.85 -11.34 -19.23
N ARG A 131 -13.67 -10.29 -19.09
CA ARG A 131 -13.46 -9.18 -18.16
C ARG A 131 -13.79 -9.56 -16.72
N GLU A 132 -14.90 -10.27 -16.49
CA GLU A 132 -15.38 -10.59 -15.14
C GLU A 132 -14.38 -11.43 -14.32
N PRO A 133 -13.75 -12.50 -14.87
CA PRO A 133 -12.77 -13.28 -14.11
C PRO A 133 -11.53 -12.47 -13.72
N LEU A 134 -11.09 -11.56 -14.60
CA LEU A 134 -9.96 -10.66 -14.34
C LEU A 134 -10.30 -9.63 -13.26
N LEU A 135 -11.49 -9.04 -13.31
CA LEU A 135 -11.97 -8.14 -12.27
C LEU A 135 -12.09 -8.87 -10.93
N ARG A 136 -12.68 -10.07 -10.89
CA ARG A 136 -12.78 -10.87 -9.66
C ARG A 136 -11.40 -11.14 -9.06
N ARG A 137 -10.42 -11.52 -9.88
CA ARG A 137 -9.03 -11.69 -9.43
C ARG A 137 -8.43 -10.38 -8.94
N TRP A 138 -8.69 -9.27 -9.62
CA TRP A 138 -8.25 -7.93 -9.20
C TRP A 138 -8.78 -7.59 -7.81
N TYR A 139 -10.08 -7.77 -7.55
CA TYR A 139 -10.69 -7.50 -6.24
C TYR A 139 -10.15 -8.41 -5.14
N ASN A 140 -9.91 -9.69 -5.44
CA ASN A 140 -9.31 -10.60 -4.45
C ASN A 140 -7.91 -10.15 -4.04
N VAL A 141 -7.06 -9.77 -5.01
CA VAL A 141 -5.72 -9.26 -4.70
C VAL A 141 -5.79 -7.88 -4.04
N HIS A 142 -6.75 -7.05 -4.42
CA HIS A 142 -6.97 -5.75 -3.79
C HIS A 142 -7.41 -5.86 -2.33
N ALA A 143 -8.25 -6.85 -2.00
CA ALA A 143 -8.61 -7.15 -0.62
C ALA A 143 -7.38 -7.55 0.21
N VAL A 144 -6.46 -8.33 -0.37
CA VAL A 144 -5.17 -8.64 0.26
C VAL A 144 -4.34 -7.38 0.48
N ARG A 145 -4.25 -6.47 -0.51
CA ARG A 145 -3.56 -5.18 -0.36
C ARG A 145 -4.16 -4.33 0.76
N LEU A 146 -5.48 -4.27 0.84
CA LEU A 146 -6.18 -3.49 1.85
C LEU A 146 -5.97 -4.08 3.25
N ALA A 147 -6.07 -5.40 3.40
CA ALA A 147 -5.79 -6.07 4.67
C ALA A 147 -4.32 -5.89 5.09
N ALA A 148 -3.38 -6.06 4.17
CA ALA A 148 -1.96 -5.91 4.44
C ALA A 148 -1.59 -4.47 4.86
N SER A 149 -2.18 -3.47 4.20
CA SER A 149 -2.00 -2.05 4.58
C SER A 149 -2.64 -1.71 5.92
N ALA A 150 -3.80 -2.29 6.25
CA ALA A 150 -4.43 -2.12 7.57
C ALA A 150 -3.57 -2.73 8.70
N VAL A 151 -3.04 -3.94 8.48
CA VAL A 151 -2.09 -4.59 9.41
C VAL A 151 -0.86 -3.73 9.60
N ALA A 152 -0.26 -3.24 8.50
CA ALA A 152 0.92 -2.41 8.56
C ALA A 152 0.67 -1.12 9.35
N LEU A 153 -0.40 -0.39 9.03
CA LEU A 153 -0.77 0.86 9.70
C LEU A 153 -1.01 0.64 11.20
N THR A 154 -1.77 -0.39 11.56
CA THR A 154 -2.05 -0.74 12.96
C THR A 154 -0.76 -1.06 13.71
N ALA A 155 0.12 -1.86 13.11
CA ALA A 155 1.37 -2.27 13.74
C ALA A 155 2.35 -1.09 13.91
N ILE A 156 2.44 -0.20 12.91
CA ILE A 156 3.21 1.05 13.00
C ILE A 156 2.69 1.91 14.16
N HIS A 157 1.38 2.11 14.23
CA HIS A 157 0.75 2.91 15.28
C HIS A 157 1.01 2.31 16.68
N ARG A 158 0.92 0.98 16.82
CA ARG A 158 1.23 0.28 18.07
C ARG A 158 2.70 0.42 18.47
N ALA A 159 3.64 0.23 17.54
CA ALA A 159 5.07 0.40 17.81
C ALA A 159 5.38 1.82 18.29
N ARG A 160 4.80 2.84 17.63
CA ARG A 160 4.95 4.25 18.00
C ARG A 160 4.39 4.53 19.40
N THR A 161 3.19 4.03 19.71
CA THR A 161 2.56 4.21 21.01
C THR A 161 3.40 3.62 22.15
N ILE A 162 3.97 2.43 21.94
CA ILE A 162 4.87 1.79 22.92
C ILE A 162 6.11 2.66 23.15
N ARG A 163 6.77 3.12 22.08
CA ARG A 163 7.97 3.98 22.19
C ARG A 163 7.71 5.31 22.88
N LEU A 164 6.54 5.91 22.67
CA LEU A 164 6.14 7.15 23.35
C LEU A 164 5.87 6.95 24.84
N ARG A 165 5.39 5.77 25.26
CA ARG A 165 5.11 5.44 26.66
C ARG A 165 6.34 4.98 27.44
N SER A 166 7.35 4.45 26.74
CA SER A 166 8.61 3.98 27.33
C SER A 166 9.68 5.08 27.44
N ARG A 167 9.33 6.33 27.10
CA ARG A 167 10.14 7.53 27.30
C ARG A 167 9.75 8.23 28.59
#